data_AF-A0A650A6S4-F1
#
_entry.id   AF-A0A650A6S4-F1
#
_cell.length_a   1.000
_cell.length_b   1.000
_cell.length_c   1.000
_cell.angle_alpha   90.00
_cell.angle_beta   90.00
_cell.angle_gamma   90.00
#
_symmetry.space_group_name_H-M   'P 1'
#
loop_
_entity.id
_entity.type
_entity.pdbx_description
1 polymer ?
#
loop_
_entity_poly.entity_id
_entity_poly.type
_entity_poly.pdbx_seq_one_letter_code
_entity_poly.pdbx_strand_id
1 'polypeptide(L)'
;MSKATQGEAESGVTLEIDGQEVQARDGQTILDAAREAGIDIPTLCEHANLSNVGACRMCLVEVDGERTETACTTAAQDGMEISVETDELWDHRRTMLEMMFADQNHYCMYCEMEGDCELEDMFNRAGLDSSRVPLEYADIEPDASNDYITMDLDRCISCGRCVRTCDEIVGNGTLNFGNRGRETTIVADDDVSLGESSCVSCGSCVQACPTGALYSPLSAYKGRERNCEVETTTCSECSLGCELEVYTNSGRIVKIEGNEDGPAGGQLCEMGRFELLADGRERLAEPQIDGETVALEEAIDRVSETLAEANAVNAFASDRLPSETLAALSEALSAYDANLEVPGADRAKREADVLEALEAELDIETDDLFVESLHDIEDSDTLVVYDTGIVDSHPVAASYVRRAANDGTTVVTIDDGEDRLERFADHSIELTAPAATVTEQVSDVFEEGTEALADATVEDAVDVSLQLSGDATFVLGPAVEDTETMVDIFGLAATSDNKVLSLGAGANSAVADVETDDLDERADVAYLCSADDRGDDLDRAIKLAREADTVIAQATRASALTELADIVIPALDWFERDGTIVDVDGEDRAIERVLDPRGEIDSDRELLADLQEVAA
;
A
#
# COMPACT_ATOMS: atom_id res chain seq x y z
N MET A 1 18.58 5.21 -15.86
CA MET A 1 18.02 5.67 -17.15
C MET A 1 16.93 6.64 -16.77
N SER A 2 16.97 7.88 -17.26
CA SER A 2 16.34 9.05 -16.62
C SER A 2 14.82 8.87 -16.42
N LYS A 3 14.36 8.87 -15.17
CA LYS A 3 13.03 9.33 -14.77
C LYS A 3 12.95 10.78 -15.25
N ALA A 4 12.20 11.06 -16.32
CA ALA A 4 12.00 12.41 -16.82
C ALA A 4 10.59 12.84 -16.41
N THR A 5 10.55 13.61 -15.33
CA THR A 5 9.39 14.29 -14.77
C THR A 5 8.62 15.06 -15.85
N GLN A 6 7.30 14.97 -15.76
CA GLN A 6 6.37 15.74 -16.56
C GLN A 6 6.41 17.21 -16.10
N GLY A 7 7.21 18.05 -16.75
CA GLY A 7 7.25 19.47 -16.42
C GLY A 7 8.06 20.30 -17.41
N GLU A 8 7.37 21.26 -18.03
CA GLU A 8 7.89 22.42 -18.79
C GLU A 8 8.50 22.17 -20.18
N ALA A 9 7.77 22.66 -21.18
CA ALA A 9 8.12 22.61 -22.59
C ALA A 9 9.34 23.49 -22.93
N GLU A 10 10.39 22.91 -23.52
CA GLU A 10 11.28 23.61 -24.47
C GLU A 10 12.01 22.63 -25.42
N SER A 11 11.90 22.89 -26.73
CA SER A 11 12.36 22.13 -27.92
C SER A 11 11.66 20.78 -28.21
N GLY A 12 10.50 20.85 -28.87
CA GLY A 12 9.83 19.67 -29.43
C GLY A 12 10.42 19.24 -30.78
N VAL A 13 10.37 17.94 -31.07
CA VAL A 13 10.65 17.35 -32.38
C VAL A 13 9.34 17.05 -33.08
N THR A 14 9.28 17.30 -34.39
CA THR A 14 8.08 17.00 -35.19
C THR A 14 8.33 15.73 -36.01
N LEU A 15 7.46 14.74 -35.85
CA LEU A 15 7.48 13.49 -36.61
C LEU A 15 6.12 13.25 -37.27
N GLU A 16 6.08 12.37 -38.28
CA GLU A 16 4.85 11.93 -38.92
C GLU A 16 4.59 10.47 -38.56
N ILE A 17 3.40 10.13 -38.08
CA ILE A 17 2.97 8.75 -37.79
C ILE A 17 1.72 8.45 -38.61
N ASP A 18 1.81 7.50 -39.54
CA ASP A 18 0.74 7.13 -40.48
C ASP A 18 0.11 8.35 -41.20
N GLY A 19 0.92 9.36 -41.55
CA GLY A 19 0.48 10.58 -42.21
C GLY A 19 -0.07 11.67 -41.28
N GLN A 20 -0.09 11.43 -39.97
CA GLN A 20 -0.46 12.42 -38.95
C GLN A 20 0.79 13.09 -38.39
N GLU A 21 0.83 14.42 -38.42
CA GLU A 21 1.88 15.21 -37.76
C GLU A 21 1.72 15.11 -36.23
N VAL A 22 2.79 14.70 -35.56
CA VAL A 22 2.88 14.51 -34.11
C VAL A 22 4.00 15.38 -33.57
N GLN A 23 3.73 16.07 -32.46
CA GLN A 23 4.74 16.80 -31.69
C GLN A 23 5.18 15.94 -30.51
N ALA A 24 6.48 15.75 -30.36
CA ALA A 24 7.06 15.01 -29.25
C ALA A 24 8.10 15.87 -28.52
N ARG A 25 8.33 15.57 -27.25
CA ARG A 25 9.40 16.15 -26.43
C ARG A 25 10.75 15.55 -26.85
N ASP A 26 11.83 16.29 -26.68
CA ASP A 26 13.17 15.74 -26.93
C ASP A 26 13.42 14.51 -26.03
N GLY A 27 13.92 13.43 -26.62
CA GLY A 27 14.15 12.15 -25.92
C GLY A 27 12.90 11.28 -25.67
N GLN A 28 11.69 11.76 -25.95
CA GLN A 28 10.46 10.97 -25.83
C GLN A 28 10.48 9.78 -26.80
N THR A 29 9.96 8.62 -26.40
CA THR A 29 9.90 7.45 -27.28
C THR A 29 8.84 7.62 -28.36
N ILE A 30 8.98 6.90 -29.48
CA ILE A 30 7.93 6.87 -30.54
C ILE A 30 6.61 6.38 -29.95
N LEU A 31 6.64 5.41 -29.02
CA LEU A 31 5.44 4.86 -28.38
C LEU A 31 4.70 5.93 -27.56
N ASP A 32 5.42 6.67 -26.70
CA ASP A 32 4.81 7.69 -25.85
C ASP A 32 4.25 8.84 -26.69
N ALA A 33 4.98 9.26 -27.72
CA ALA A 33 4.54 10.29 -28.66
C ALA A 33 3.26 9.86 -29.42
N ALA A 34 3.20 8.60 -29.85
CA ALA A 34 2.01 8.02 -30.49
C ALA A 34 0.82 7.99 -29.53
N ARG A 35 1.03 7.56 -28.28
CA ARG A 35 0.00 7.49 -27.24
C ARG A 35 -0.61 8.87 -26.94
N GLU A 36 0.22 9.90 -26.78
CA GLU A 36 -0.23 11.29 -26.59
C GLU A 36 -1.00 11.83 -27.79
N ALA A 37 -0.67 11.37 -29.00
CA ALA A 37 -1.36 11.73 -30.24
C ALA A 37 -2.65 10.91 -30.49
N GLY A 38 -3.01 9.99 -29.58
CA GLY A 38 -4.15 9.09 -29.73
C GLY A 38 -3.97 7.99 -30.78
N ILE A 39 -2.72 7.67 -31.12
CA ILE A 39 -2.35 6.62 -32.07
C ILE A 39 -1.98 5.36 -31.29
N ASP A 40 -2.74 4.30 -31.50
CA ASP A 40 -2.58 3.03 -30.78
C ASP A 40 -1.50 2.13 -31.43
N ILE A 41 -0.39 1.92 -30.71
CA ILE A 41 0.66 0.98 -31.08
C ILE A 41 0.56 -0.24 -30.15
N PRO A 42 0.43 -1.48 -30.68
CA PRO A 42 0.25 -2.67 -29.84
C PRO A 42 1.47 -2.97 -28.96
N THR A 43 1.24 -3.25 -27.68
CA THR A 43 2.26 -3.65 -26.69
C THR A 43 1.81 -4.88 -25.89
N LEU A 44 2.76 -5.54 -25.23
CA LEU A 44 2.51 -6.64 -24.26
C LEU A 44 3.50 -6.63 -23.09
N CYS A 45 4.74 -6.16 -23.31
CA CYS A 45 5.71 -6.03 -22.23
C CYS A 45 5.84 -4.58 -21.73
N GLU A 46 5.32 -3.60 -22.44
CA GLU A 46 5.37 -2.22 -21.96
C GLU A 46 4.24 -1.99 -20.95
N HIS A 47 4.49 -1.13 -19.98
CA HIS A 47 3.58 -0.77 -18.90
C HIS A 47 3.92 0.69 -18.53
N ALA A 48 2.92 1.53 -18.27
CA ALA A 48 3.11 2.97 -18.12
C ALA A 48 4.15 3.31 -17.03
N ASN A 49 4.10 2.60 -15.91
CA ASN A 49 4.98 2.82 -14.77
C ASN A 49 6.31 2.01 -14.81
N LEU A 50 6.65 1.31 -15.90
CA LEU A 50 7.88 0.48 -15.98
C LEU A 50 8.83 0.91 -17.09
N SER A 51 10.12 0.68 -16.88
CA SER A 51 11.17 0.94 -17.87
C SER A 51 10.98 0.15 -19.17
N ASN A 52 11.23 0.76 -20.33
CA ASN A 52 11.01 0.09 -21.62
C ASN A 52 12.14 -0.88 -22.01
N VAL A 53 11.78 -2.14 -22.31
CA VAL A 53 12.77 -3.21 -22.62
C VAL A 53 12.67 -3.78 -24.04
N GLY A 54 11.58 -3.52 -24.77
CA GLY A 54 11.38 -4.05 -26.13
C GLY A 54 11.36 -5.59 -26.22
N ALA A 55 10.98 -6.29 -25.15
CA ALA A 55 11.01 -7.76 -25.08
C ALA A 55 9.98 -8.42 -26.00
N CYS A 56 8.73 -7.96 -25.99
CA CYS A 56 7.64 -8.60 -26.75
C CYS A 56 7.67 -8.33 -28.25
N ARG A 57 8.33 -7.23 -28.67
CA ARG A 57 8.38 -6.76 -30.07
C ARG A 57 7.01 -6.52 -30.73
N MET A 58 5.92 -6.41 -29.97
CA MET A 58 4.61 -6.06 -30.55
C MET A 58 4.61 -4.63 -31.10
N CYS A 59 5.36 -3.73 -30.47
CA CYS A 59 5.47 -2.32 -30.84
C CYS A 59 6.43 -2.04 -32.01
N LEU A 60 6.74 -3.04 -32.84
CA LEU A 60 7.55 -2.80 -34.05
C LEU A 60 6.84 -1.79 -34.95
N VAL A 61 7.61 -0.82 -35.46
CA VAL A 61 7.18 0.20 -36.40
C VAL A 61 8.19 0.31 -37.53
N GLU A 62 7.75 0.78 -38.69
CA GLU A 62 8.62 1.07 -39.83
C GLU A 62 9.00 2.55 -39.80
N VAL A 63 10.30 2.83 -39.83
CA VAL A 63 10.90 4.17 -39.78
C VAL A 63 11.52 4.50 -41.12
N ASP A 64 11.10 5.63 -41.70
CA ASP A 64 11.51 6.17 -43.00
C ASP A 64 11.35 5.19 -44.18
N GLY A 65 10.44 4.21 -44.05
CA GLY A 65 10.18 3.20 -45.09
C GLY A 65 11.29 2.15 -45.28
N GLU A 66 12.31 2.14 -44.41
CA GLU A 66 13.50 1.30 -44.60
C GLU A 66 13.89 0.47 -43.36
N ARG A 67 13.60 0.96 -42.14
CA ARG A 67 14.07 0.37 -40.89
C ARG A 67 12.91 -0.10 -40.03
N THR A 68 13.01 -1.31 -39.48
CA THR A 68 12.05 -1.79 -38.47
C THR A 68 12.67 -1.63 -37.08
N GLU A 69 12.03 -0.85 -36.23
CA GLU A 69 12.50 -0.54 -34.87
C GLU A 69 11.37 -0.75 -33.85
N THR A 70 11.71 -0.91 -32.58
CA THR A 70 10.72 -0.98 -31.50
C THR A 70 10.34 0.43 -31.04
N ALA A 71 9.05 0.78 -31.13
CA ALA A 71 8.58 2.12 -30.76
C ALA A 71 8.87 2.48 -29.29
N CYS A 72 8.80 1.49 -28.39
CA CYS A 72 9.01 1.70 -26.95
C CYS A 72 10.45 2.04 -26.54
N THR A 73 11.46 1.74 -27.37
CA THR A 73 12.88 1.98 -27.03
C THR A 73 13.56 2.97 -27.96
N THR A 74 12.86 3.44 -29.00
CA THR A 74 13.40 4.33 -30.01
C THR A 74 12.91 5.74 -29.73
N ALA A 75 13.84 6.67 -29.51
CA ALA A 75 13.54 8.09 -29.32
C ALA A 75 13.00 8.70 -30.63
N ALA A 76 11.94 9.49 -30.52
CA ALA A 76 11.41 10.30 -31.60
C ALA A 76 12.45 11.33 -32.04
N GLN A 77 12.59 11.52 -33.35
CA GLN A 77 13.51 12.50 -33.93
C GLN A 77 12.77 13.35 -34.96
N ASP A 78 13.26 14.58 -35.12
CA ASP A 78 12.68 15.54 -36.05
C ASP A 78 12.74 15.02 -37.49
N GLY A 79 11.60 15.05 -38.17
CA GLY A 79 11.43 14.59 -39.54
C GLY A 79 11.35 13.07 -39.73
N MET A 80 11.23 12.28 -38.66
CA MET A 80 10.94 10.84 -38.81
C MET A 80 9.57 10.62 -39.46
N GLU A 81 9.52 9.70 -40.43
CA GLU A 81 8.26 9.17 -40.98
C GLU A 81 8.04 7.75 -40.46
N ILE A 82 6.99 7.55 -39.65
CA ILE A 82 6.68 6.30 -38.98
C ILE A 82 5.43 5.68 -39.59
N SER A 83 5.49 4.39 -39.92
CA SER A 83 4.31 3.59 -40.27
C SER A 83 4.05 2.51 -39.21
N VAL A 84 2.81 2.42 -38.73
CA VAL A 84 2.40 1.49 -37.65
C VAL A 84 1.61 0.30 -38.19
N GLU A 85 0.79 0.54 -39.21
CA GLU A 85 -0.12 -0.44 -39.80
C GLU A 85 0.30 -0.88 -41.22
N THR A 86 1.40 -1.63 -41.31
CA THR A 86 1.81 -2.27 -42.58
C THR A 86 1.59 -3.79 -42.54
N ASP A 87 1.35 -4.39 -43.71
CA ASP A 87 1.20 -5.85 -43.84
C ASP A 87 2.46 -6.60 -43.34
N GLU A 88 3.64 -6.06 -43.60
CA GLU A 88 4.93 -6.63 -43.18
C GLU A 88 5.11 -6.61 -41.66
N LEU A 89 4.76 -5.50 -41.00
CA LEU A 89 4.77 -5.42 -39.54
C LEU A 89 3.81 -6.43 -38.91
N TRP A 90 2.61 -6.58 -39.48
CA TRP A 90 1.64 -7.56 -38.99
C TRP A 90 2.08 -9.01 -39.21
N ASP A 91 2.80 -9.32 -40.29
CA ASP A 91 3.39 -10.64 -40.50
C ASP A 91 4.48 -10.96 -39.46
N HIS A 92 5.28 -9.96 -39.06
CA HIS A 92 6.20 -10.09 -37.94
C HIS A 92 5.46 -10.32 -36.61
N ARG A 93 4.47 -9.47 -36.28
CA ARG A 93 3.67 -9.57 -35.05
C ARG A 93 2.98 -10.94 -34.93
N ARG A 94 2.33 -11.41 -35.99
CA ARG A 94 1.71 -12.75 -36.06
C ARG A 94 2.71 -13.86 -35.78
N THR A 95 3.90 -13.79 -36.38
CA THR A 95 4.95 -14.79 -36.20
C THR A 95 5.42 -14.85 -34.74
N MET A 96 5.54 -13.70 -34.07
CA MET A 96 5.96 -13.64 -32.67
C MET A 96 4.85 -14.13 -31.73
N LEU A 97 3.59 -13.78 -31.99
CA LEU A 97 2.44 -14.33 -31.26
C LEU A 97 2.37 -15.86 -31.38
N GLU A 98 2.52 -16.41 -32.59
CA GLU A 98 2.54 -17.86 -32.77
C GLU A 98 3.68 -18.55 -31.99
N MET A 99 4.83 -17.88 -31.84
CA MET A 99 5.93 -18.40 -31.00
C MET A 99 5.58 -18.36 -29.51
N MET A 100 5.02 -17.25 -29.02
CA MET A 100 4.58 -17.12 -27.63
C MET A 100 3.56 -18.21 -27.28
N PHE A 101 2.55 -18.40 -28.13
CA PHE A 101 1.53 -19.43 -27.95
C PHE A 101 2.05 -20.86 -28.09
N ALA A 102 3.18 -21.07 -28.77
CA ALA A 102 3.76 -22.40 -28.94
C ALA A 102 4.68 -22.82 -27.79
N ASP A 103 5.29 -21.84 -27.10
CA ASP A 103 6.24 -22.06 -26.02
C ASP A 103 5.55 -22.53 -24.74
N GLN A 104 4.42 -21.91 -24.38
CA GLN A 104 3.65 -22.22 -23.18
C GLN A 104 2.19 -22.62 -23.50
N ASN A 105 1.42 -23.02 -22.49
CA ASN A 105 0.05 -23.49 -22.66
C ASN A 105 -0.99 -22.38 -22.45
N HIS A 106 -1.78 -22.12 -23.48
CA HIS A 106 -2.86 -21.14 -23.43
C HIS A 106 -4.23 -21.81 -23.60
N TYR A 107 -4.78 -22.29 -22.49
CA TYR A 107 -6.12 -22.87 -22.42
C TYR A 107 -7.17 -21.82 -22.02
N CYS A 108 -7.38 -20.81 -22.86
CA CYS A 108 -8.23 -19.65 -22.54
C CYS A 108 -9.59 -20.04 -21.94
N MET A 109 -10.25 -21.08 -22.45
CA MET A 109 -11.56 -21.53 -21.95
C MET A 109 -11.61 -21.94 -20.46
N TYR A 110 -10.46 -22.19 -19.83
CA TYR A 110 -10.31 -22.50 -18.41
C TYR A 110 -9.49 -21.45 -17.64
N CYS A 111 -8.92 -20.46 -18.33
CA CYS A 111 -8.13 -19.42 -17.72
C CYS A 111 -9.03 -18.42 -16.99
N GLU A 112 -8.61 -17.96 -15.83
CA GLU A 112 -9.36 -16.95 -15.08
C GLU A 112 -9.31 -15.56 -15.76
N MET A 113 -8.21 -15.24 -16.45
CA MET A 113 -8.06 -14.02 -17.28
C MET A 113 -8.81 -14.04 -18.61
N GLU A 114 -9.66 -15.04 -18.91
CA GLU A 114 -10.33 -15.11 -20.20
C GLU A 114 -11.23 -13.90 -20.48
N GLY A 115 -10.87 -13.15 -21.52
CA GLY A 115 -11.53 -11.91 -21.90
C GLY A 115 -11.01 -10.64 -21.22
N ASP A 116 -10.06 -10.76 -20.29
CA ASP A 116 -9.30 -9.65 -19.69
C ASP A 116 -7.78 -9.80 -19.98
N CYS A 117 -7.38 -10.82 -20.77
CA CYS A 117 -5.99 -11.12 -21.12
C CYS A 117 -5.50 -10.33 -22.34
N GLU A 118 -4.46 -9.51 -22.15
CA GLU A 118 -3.85 -8.72 -23.25
C GLU A 118 -3.28 -9.59 -24.38
N LEU A 119 -2.76 -10.79 -24.06
CA LEU A 119 -2.27 -11.72 -25.08
C LEU A 119 -3.41 -12.27 -25.95
N GLU A 120 -4.55 -12.58 -25.34
CA GLU A 120 -5.76 -13.02 -26.05
C GLU A 120 -6.26 -11.92 -26.99
N ASP A 121 -6.34 -10.69 -26.49
CA ASP A 121 -6.73 -9.53 -27.29
C ASP A 121 -5.78 -9.29 -28.46
N MET A 122 -4.47 -9.40 -28.23
CA MET A 122 -3.47 -9.26 -29.29
C MET A 122 -3.58 -10.36 -30.35
N PHE A 123 -3.87 -11.60 -29.94
CA PHE A 123 -4.11 -12.72 -30.85
C PHE A 123 -5.33 -12.48 -31.73
N ASN A 124 -6.43 -12.02 -31.13
CA ASN A 124 -7.65 -11.65 -31.84
C ASN A 124 -7.42 -10.47 -32.80
N ARG A 125 -6.70 -9.44 -32.35
CA ARG A 125 -6.34 -8.26 -33.16
C ARG A 125 -5.49 -8.65 -34.37
N ALA A 126 -4.57 -9.61 -34.22
CA ALA A 126 -3.73 -10.10 -35.31
C ALA A 126 -4.49 -10.94 -36.36
N GLY A 127 -5.72 -11.37 -36.05
CA GLY A 127 -6.55 -12.19 -36.92
C GLY A 127 -6.04 -13.63 -37.07
N LEU A 128 -5.36 -14.15 -36.06
CA LEU A 128 -4.88 -15.53 -36.05
C LEU A 128 -6.03 -16.50 -35.74
N ASP A 129 -6.13 -17.59 -36.50
CA ASP A 129 -7.11 -18.66 -36.29
C ASP A 129 -6.46 -20.04 -36.06
N SER A 130 -5.16 -20.13 -36.32
CA SER A 130 -4.35 -21.34 -36.24
C SER A 130 -2.88 -20.98 -36.10
N SER A 131 -2.10 -21.85 -35.45
CA SER A 131 -0.65 -21.69 -35.37
C SER A 131 0.06 -22.55 -36.43
N ARG A 132 1.03 -21.95 -37.11
CA ARG A 132 1.97 -22.63 -38.00
C ARG A 132 3.03 -23.42 -37.23
N VAL A 133 3.25 -23.07 -35.96
CA VAL A 133 4.24 -23.68 -35.07
C VAL A 133 3.55 -24.77 -34.24
N PRO A 134 4.14 -25.98 -34.14
CA PRO A 134 3.61 -27.02 -33.26
C PRO A 134 3.65 -26.56 -31.79
N LEU A 135 2.52 -26.74 -31.09
CA LEU A 135 2.44 -26.49 -29.64
C LEU A 135 3.23 -27.56 -28.88
N GLU A 136 4.00 -27.15 -27.88
CA GLU A 136 4.89 -28.06 -27.16
C GLU A 136 4.22 -28.83 -26.03
N TYR A 137 3.20 -28.24 -25.40
CA TYR A 137 2.49 -28.81 -24.25
C TYR A 137 3.45 -29.19 -23.12
N ALA A 138 4.23 -28.22 -22.64
CA ALA A 138 5.05 -28.38 -21.46
C ALA A 138 4.17 -28.76 -20.24
N ASP A 139 4.73 -29.56 -19.34
CA ASP A 139 4.08 -29.96 -18.09
C ASP A 139 4.77 -29.19 -16.97
N ILE A 140 4.21 -28.02 -16.63
CA ILE A 140 4.72 -27.09 -15.62
C ILE A 140 3.72 -27.08 -14.47
N GLU A 141 4.18 -27.41 -13.27
CA GLU A 141 3.33 -27.37 -12.08
C GLU A 141 3.24 -25.92 -11.57
N PRO A 142 2.03 -25.41 -11.28
CA PRO A 142 1.88 -24.10 -10.65
C PRO A 142 2.48 -24.08 -9.25
N ASP A 143 3.14 -22.97 -8.92
CA ASP A 143 3.58 -22.70 -7.56
C ASP A 143 2.48 -21.95 -6.79
N ALA A 144 1.87 -22.64 -5.84
CA ALA A 144 0.84 -22.13 -4.94
C ALA A 144 1.33 -22.13 -3.48
N SER A 145 2.63 -21.95 -3.25
CA SER A 145 3.24 -21.93 -1.92
C SER A 145 2.98 -20.64 -1.13
N ASN A 146 2.73 -19.51 -1.81
CA ASN A 146 2.36 -18.25 -1.19
C ASN A 146 0.85 -18.19 -0.91
N ASP A 147 0.46 -17.52 0.18
CA ASP A 147 -0.93 -17.49 0.64
C ASP A 147 -1.89 -16.72 -0.28
N TYR A 148 -1.38 -15.71 -1.02
CA TYR A 148 -2.21 -14.80 -1.81
C TYR A 148 -1.91 -14.83 -3.31
N ILE A 149 -0.76 -15.36 -3.72
CA ILE A 149 -0.28 -15.32 -5.11
C ILE A 149 0.01 -16.74 -5.59
N THR A 150 -0.59 -17.13 -6.72
CA THR A 150 -0.24 -18.35 -7.45
C THR A 150 0.56 -17.98 -8.70
N MET A 151 1.71 -18.65 -8.87
CA MET A 151 2.58 -18.52 -10.04
C MET A 151 2.39 -19.73 -10.96
N ASP A 152 1.52 -19.58 -11.96
CA ASP A 152 1.27 -20.55 -13.02
C ASP A 152 2.05 -20.17 -14.28
N LEU A 153 3.33 -20.57 -14.31
CA LEU A 153 4.24 -20.25 -15.42
C LEU A 153 3.89 -20.97 -16.73
N ASP A 154 2.92 -21.89 -16.70
CA ASP A 154 2.36 -22.53 -17.89
C ASP A 154 1.69 -21.52 -18.84
N ARG A 155 1.48 -20.27 -18.41
CA ARG A 155 0.87 -19.18 -19.20
C ARG A 155 1.86 -18.04 -19.48
N CYS A 156 3.09 -18.13 -18.98
CA CYS A 156 4.02 -17.01 -18.94
C CYS A 156 4.68 -16.73 -20.30
N ILE A 157 4.50 -15.52 -20.83
CA ILE A 157 5.16 -15.09 -22.08
C ILE A 157 6.55 -14.48 -21.88
N SER A 158 7.14 -14.61 -20.69
CA SER A 158 8.46 -14.05 -20.36
C SER A 158 8.63 -12.56 -20.68
N CYS A 159 7.55 -11.77 -20.52
CA CYS A 159 7.56 -10.33 -20.82
C CYS A 159 8.37 -9.50 -19.82
N GLY A 160 8.65 -10.05 -18.63
CA GLY A 160 9.40 -9.38 -17.57
C GLY A 160 8.69 -8.21 -16.92
N ARG A 161 7.36 -8.06 -17.07
CA ARG A 161 6.59 -7.06 -16.29
C ARG A 161 6.69 -7.36 -14.80
N CYS A 162 6.40 -8.60 -14.37
CA CYS A 162 6.50 -9.00 -12.97
C CYS A 162 7.88 -8.77 -12.33
N VAL A 163 8.96 -9.09 -13.05
CA VAL A 163 10.34 -8.85 -12.62
C VAL A 163 10.59 -7.36 -12.42
N ARG A 164 10.28 -6.54 -13.42
CA ARG A 164 10.46 -5.08 -13.34
C ARG A 164 9.56 -4.43 -12.31
N THR A 165 8.31 -4.88 -12.13
CA THR A 165 7.46 -4.34 -11.06
C THR A 165 8.04 -4.67 -9.67
N CYS A 166 8.53 -5.90 -9.47
CA CYS A 166 9.13 -6.30 -8.20
C CYS A 166 10.43 -5.53 -7.87
N ASP A 167 11.17 -5.13 -8.91
CA ASP A 167 12.45 -4.41 -8.82
C ASP A 167 12.27 -2.88 -8.79
N GLU A 168 11.60 -2.31 -9.80
CA GLU A 168 11.49 -0.86 -10.03
C GLU A 168 10.39 -0.19 -9.19
N ILE A 169 9.29 -0.90 -8.89
CA ILE A 169 8.13 -0.31 -8.19
C ILE A 169 8.07 -0.74 -6.72
N VAL A 170 8.36 -2.00 -6.45
CA VAL A 170 8.35 -2.53 -5.07
C VAL A 170 9.74 -2.45 -4.41
N GLY A 171 10.82 -2.31 -5.20
CA GLY A 171 12.19 -2.24 -4.67
C GLY A 171 12.71 -3.56 -4.06
N ASN A 172 11.94 -4.65 -4.08
CA ASN A 172 12.26 -5.85 -3.32
C ASN A 172 13.17 -6.82 -4.09
N GLY A 173 13.03 -6.87 -5.43
CA GLY A 173 13.90 -7.66 -6.30
C GLY A 173 13.85 -9.17 -6.06
N THR A 174 12.68 -9.72 -5.66
CA THR A 174 12.48 -11.16 -5.44
C THR A 174 12.38 -11.95 -6.75
N LEU A 175 11.63 -11.42 -7.73
CA LEU A 175 11.41 -12.11 -9.00
C LEU A 175 12.52 -11.78 -10.00
N ASN A 176 13.06 -12.79 -10.68
CA ASN A 176 14.07 -12.60 -11.71
C ASN A 176 13.93 -13.61 -12.87
N PHE A 177 14.75 -13.44 -13.92
CA PHE A 177 14.90 -14.42 -14.99
C PHE A 177 15.95 -15.47 -14.60
N GLY A 178 15.51 -16.72 -14.44
CA GLY A 178 16.37 -17.89 -14.32
C GLY A 178 16.79 -18.44 -15.68
N ASN A 179 17.83 -19.26 -15.69
CA ASN A 179 18.34 -19.97 -16.87
C ASN A 179 18.71 -19.04 -18.05
N ARG A 180 18.81 -19.60 -19.28
CA ARG A 180 19.19 -18.85 -20.48
C ARG A 180 18.57 -19.42 -21.75
N GLY A 181 18.35 -18.54 -22.73
CA GLY A 181 17.89 -18.92 -24.05
C GLY A 181 16.46 -19.44 -23.97
N ARG A 182 16.22 -20.64 -24.49
CA ARG A 182 14.89 -21.27 -24.45
C ARG A 182 14.48 -21.76 -23.07
N GLU A 183 15.43 -22.04 -22.19
CA GLU A 183 15.13 -22.51 -20.82
C GLU A 183 14.81 -21.37 -19.86
N THR A 184 14.79 -20.11 -20.36
CA THR A 184 14.52 -18.93 -19.55
C THR A 184 13.13 -19.04 -18.91
N THR A 185 13.08 -18.81 -17.60
CA THR A 185 11.83 -18.83 -16.83
C THR A 185 11.87 -17.75 -15.76
N ILE A 186 10.73 -17.40 -15.20
CA ILE A 186 10.67 -16.56 -14.00
C ILE A 186 10.99 -17.45 -12.80
N VAL A 187 11.82 -16.94 -11.89
CA VAL A 187 12.22 -17.60 -10.64
C VAL A 187 12.11 -16.61 -9.48
N ALA A 188 11.90 -17.10 -8.27
CA ALA A 188 11.98 -16.31 -7.04
C ALA A 188 13.31 -16.58 -6.33
N ASP A 189 14.05 -15.52 -5.99
CA ASP A 189 15.39 -15.56 -5.39
C ASP A 189 16.32 -16.61 -6.04
N ASP A 190 16.79 -17.60 -5.27
CA ASP A 190 17.64 -18.71 -5.74
C ASP A 190 16.80 -19.91 -6.23
N ASP A 191 15.77 -19.63 -7.04
CA ASP A 191 14.83 -20.62 -7.60
C ASP A 191 14.11 -21.46 -6.52
N VAL A 192 13.76 -20.79 -5.42
CA VAL A 192 12.88 -21.35 -4.38
C VAL A 192 11.41 -21.08 -4.73
N SER A 193 10.49 -21.78 -4.07
CA SER A 193 9.07 -21.48 -4.23
C SER A 193 8.73 -20.10 -3.68
N LEU A 194 7.73 -19.42 -4.25
CA LEU A 194 7.39 -18.03 -3.94
C LEU A 194 7.13 -17.81 -2.44
N GLY A 195 6.46 -18.74 -1.76
CA GLY A 195 6.19 -18.67 -0.32
C GLY A 195 7.40 -18.91 0.58
N GLU A 196 8.51 -19.43 0.03
CA GLU A 196 9.80 -19.58 0.74
C GLU A 196 10.80 -18.47 0.38
N SER A 197 10.43 -17.59 -0.55
CA SER A 197 11.26 -16.48 -1.03
C SER A 197 11.12 -15.23 -0.17
N SER A 198 11.87 -14.19 -0.50
CA SER A 198 11.80 -12.83 0.06
C SER A 198 10.54 -12.06 -0.34
N CYS A 199 9.56 -12.69 -1.00
CA CYS A 199 8.33 -12.04 -1.46
C CYS A 199 7.54 -11.46 -0.29
N VAL A 200 7.22 -10.16 -0.36
CA VAL A 200 6.39 -9.44 0.63
C VAL A 200 4.89 -9.45 0.29
N SER A 201 4.45 -10.36 -0.58
CA SER A 201 3.01 -10.55 -0.90
C SER A 201 2.23 -9.30 -1.34
N CYS A 202 2.89 -8.24 -1.84
CA CYS A 202 2.22 -6.99 -2.23
C CYS A 202 1.28 -7.11 -3.45
N GLY A 203 1.44 -8.16 -4.27
CA GLY A 203 0.59 -8.41 -5.43
C GLY A 203 0.77 -7.47 -6.63
N SER A 204 1.69 -6.51 -6.61
CA SER A 204 1.92 -5.62 -7.78
C SER A 204 2.31 -6.40 -9.04
N CYS A 205 2.97 -7.56 -8.89
CA CYS A 205 3.27 -8.45 -10.01
C CYS A 205 2.05 -9.18 -10.58
N VAL A 206 0.99 -9.35 -9.78
CA VAL A 206 -0.31 -9.87 -10.23
C VAL A 206 -1.03 -8.82 -11.07
N GLN A 207 -1.13 -7.58 -10.56
CA GLN A 207 -1.73 -6.44 -11.27
C GLN A 207 -1.05 -6.21 -12.64
N ALA A 208 0.28 -6.29 -12.69
CA ALA A 208 1.04 -6.06 -13.93
C ALA A 208 1.04 -7.24 -14.92
N CYS A 209 0.50 -8.42 -14.57
CA CYS A 209 0.62 -9.62 -15.39
C CYS A 209 -0.39 -9.65 -16.56
N PRO A 210 0.06 -9.62 -17.84
CA PRO A 210 -0.86 -9.54 -18.99
C PRO A 210 -1.60 -10.84 -19.32
N THR A 211 -1.27 -11.95 -18.64
CA THR A 211 -1.66 -13.32 -19.05
C THR A 211 -2.27 -14.16 -17.94
N GLY A 212 -2.28 -13.67 -16.70
CA GLY A 212 -2.69 -14.47 -15.54
C GLY A 212 -1.75 -15.62 -15.23
N ALA A 213 -0.46 -15.47 -15.59
CA ALA A 213 0.60 -16.35 -15.12
C ALA A 213 0.91 -16.10 -13.64
N LEU A 214 0.65 -14.89 -13.16
CA LEU A 214 0.58 -14.54 -11.75
C LEU A 214 -0.84 -14.08 -11.49
N TYR A 215 -1.53 -14.72 -10.55
CA TYR A 215 -2.91 -14.39 -10.21
C TYR A 215 -3.18 -14.67 -8.73
N SER A 216 -4.24 -14.06 -8.19
CA SER A 216 -4.69 -14.36 -6.83
C SER A 216 -5.79 -15.42 -6.83
N PRO A 217 -5.68 -16.51 -6.07
CA PRO A 217 -6.76 -17.47 -5.90
C PRO A 217 -7.97 -16.87 -5.18
N LEU A 218 -7.81 -15.74 -4.47
CA LEU A 218 -8.91 -14.99 -3.87
C LEU A 218 -9.83 -14.38 -4.93
N SER A 219 -9.30 -14.02 -6.10
CA SER A 219 -10.05 -13.36 -7.18
C SER A 219 -10.43 -14.32 -8.31
N ALA A 220 -9.61 -15.35 -8.52
CA ALA A 220 -9.77 -16.32 -9.60
C ALA A 220 -11.21 -16.87 -9.67
N TYR A 221 -11.81 -16.78 -10.86
CA TYR A 221 -13.16 -17.28 -11.16
C TYR A 221 -14.32 -16.59 -10.41
N LYS A 222 -14.10 -15.48 -9.67
CA LYS A 222 -15.18 -14.68 -9.06
C LYS A 222 -15.87 -13.73 -10.03
N GLY A 223 -15.29 -13.47 -11.19
CA GLY A 223 -15.84 -12.53 -12.17
C GLY A 223 -14.82 -12.24 -13.25
N ARG A 224 -15.21 -11.44 -14.23
CA ARG A 224 -14.30 -10.84 -15.22
C ARG A 224 -14.32 -9.35 -15.02
N GLU A 225 -13.20 -8.69 -15.21
CA GLU A 225 -13.03 -7.26 -15.00
C GLU A 225 -13.99 -6.47 -15.87
N ARG A 226 -14.12 -6.83 -17.15
CA ARG A 226 -15.09 -6.19 -18.07
C ARG A 226 -16.56 -6.29 -17.66
N ASN A 227 -16.90 -7.16 -16.71
CA ASN A 227 -18.25 -7.32 -16.17
C ASN A 227 -18.39 -6.72 -14.77
N CYS A 228 -17.35 -6.05 -14.26
CA CYS A 228 -17.36 -5.44 -12.95
C CYS A 228 -17.74 -3.95 -13.03
N GLU A 229 -18.32 -3.47 -11.95
CA GLU A 229 -18.37 -2.05 -11.61
C GLU A 229 -17.11 -1.76 -10.78
N VAL A 230 -16.47 -0.61 -11.02
CA VAL A 230 -15.24 -0.21 -10.34
C VAL A 230 -15.53 1.06 -9.57
N GLU A 231 -15.28 1.02 -8.26
CA GLU A 231 -15.39 2.18 -7.39
C GLU A 231 -14.01 2.45 -6.77
N THR A 232 -13.62 3.72 -6.71
CA THR A 232 -12.36 4.15 -6.10
C THR A 232 -12.62 4.57 -4.66
N THR A 233 -11.86 4.06 -3.71
CA THR A 233 -11.97 4.37 -2.28
C THR A 233 -10.59 4.36 -1.61
N THR A 234 -10.52 4.69 -0.32
CA THR A 234 -9.25 4.77 0.40
C THR A 234 -9.07 3.59 1.36
N CYS A 235 -7.87 3.01 1.39
CA CYS A 235 -7.48 1.98 2.34
C CYS A 235 -7.33 2.57 3.75
N SER A 236 -7.98 1.94 4.74
CA SER A 236 -7.92 2.35 6.15
C SER A 236 -7.05 1.42 7.02
N GLU A 237 -6.19 0.58 6.43
CA GLU A 237 -5.40 -0.42 7.19
C GLU A 237 -4.17 0.15 7.93
N CYS A 238 -3.63 1.29 7.48
CA CYS A 238 -2.48 1.99 8.09
C CYS A 238 -2.59 3.50 7.80
N SER A 239 -1.63 4.30 8.27
CA SER A 239 -1.67 5.76 8.11
C SER A 239 -1.49 6.27 6.68
N LEU A 240 -1.10 5.45 5.69
CA LEU A 240 -0.77 5.94 4.34
C LEU A 240 -1.95 6.33 3.46
N GLY A 241 -3.17 5.83 3.73
CA GLY A 241 -4.33 6.15 2.90
C GLY A 241 -4.21 5.75 1.42
N CYS A 242 -3.67 4.56 1.11
CA CYS A 242 -3.50 4.13 -0.29
C CYS A 242 -4.84 4.05 -1.05
N GLU A 243 -4.87 4.53 -2.29
CA GLU A 243 -6.08 4.54 -3.12
C GLU A 243 -6.36 3.16 -3.76
N LEU A 244 -7.56 2.64 -3.50
CA LEU A 244 -8.04 1.33 -3.91
C LEU A 244 -9.02 1.46 -5.09
N GLU A 245 -8.85 0.62 -6.12
CA GLU A 245 -9.89 0.32 -7.10
C GLU A 245 -10.56 -1.01 -6.74
N VAL A 246 -11.83 -0.95 -6.33
CA VAL A 246 -12.57 -2.13 -5.89
C VAL A 246 -13.51 -2.60 -7.00
N TYR A 247 -13.23 -3.79 -7.53
CA TYR A 247 -13.99 -4.38 -8.62
C TYR A 247 -15.13 -5.21 -8.02
N THR A 248 -16.37 -4.84 -8.32
CA THR A 248 -17.56 -5.53 -7.83
C THR A 248 -18.39 -6.13 -8.96
N ASN A 249 -19.07 -7.24 -8.68
CA ASN A 249 -20.00 -7.83 -9.63
C ASN A 249 -21.13 -8.53 -8.90
N SER A 250 -22.37 -8.11 -9.12
CA SER A 250 -23.56 -8.73 -8.53
C SER A 250 -23.56 -8.73 -6.99
N GLY A 251 -23.16 -7.60 -6.38
CA GLY A 251 -23.19 -7.41 -4.92
C GLY A 251 -22.11 -8.18 -4.14
N ARG A 252 -20.99 -8.47 -4.79
CA ARG A 252 -19.78 -9.06 -4.20
C ARG A 252 -18.54 -8.39 -4.77
N ILE A 253 -17.49 -8.32 -3.96
CA ILE A 253 -16.17 -7.89 -4.40
C ILE A 253 -15.49 -9.05 -5.14
N VAL A 254 -14.95 -8.76 -6.31
CA VAL A 254 -14.21 -9.70 -7.18
C VAL A 254 -12.71 -9.61 -6.87
N LYS A 255 -12.16 -8.40 -6.88
CA LYS A 255 -10.74 -8.11 -6.58
C LYS A 255 -10.56 -6.65 -6.14
N ILE A 256 -9.37 -6.35 -5.61
CA ILE A 256 -8.92 -4.99 -5.27
C ILE A 256 -7.59 -4.78 -5.98
N GLU A 257 -7.45 -3.66 -6.69
CA GLU A 257 -6.20 -3.22 -7.32
C GLU A 257 -5.85 -1.81 -6.82
N GLY A 258 -4.60 -1.37 -7.01
CA GLY A 258 -4.23 0.01 -6.71
C GLY A 258 -4.46 0.90 -7.91
N ASN A 259 -4.93 2.13 -7.69
CA ASN A 259 -5.08 3.09 -8.78
C ASN A 259 -3.71 3.48 -9.35
N GLU A 260 -3.45 3.12 -10.60
CA GLU A 260 -2.17 3.40 -11.29
C GLU A 260 -1.93 4.89 -11.54
N ASP A 261 -3.00 5.69 -11.58
CA ASP A 261 -2.97 7.15 -11.70
C ASP A 261 -2.92 7.86 -10.34
N GLY A 262 -3.03 7.12 -9.23
CA GLY A 262 -2.99 7.64 -7.87
C GLY A 262 -1.58 7.98 -7.38
N PRO A 263 -1.45 8.61 -6.19
CA PRO A 263 -0.16 9.07 -5.66
C PRO A 263 0.87 7.95 -5.48
N ALA A 264 0.44 6.73 -5.12
CA ALA A 264 1.33 5.58 -4.99
C ALA A 264 1.59 4.82 -6.31
N GLY A 265 1.10 5.32 -7.46
CA GLY A 265 1.33 4.71 -8.78
C GLY A 265 0.81 3.27 -8.92
N GLY A 266 -0.30 2.95 -8.24
CA GLY A 266 -0.94 1.63 -8.24
C GLY A 266 -0.39 0.65 -7.21
N GLN A 267 0.55 1.08 -6.36
CA GLN A 267 1.12 0.22 -5.33
C GLN A 267 0.16 0.04 -4.14
N LEU A 268 -0.02 -1.22 -3.73
CA LEU A 268 -0.70 -1.61 -2.49
C LEU A 268 0.15 -2.65 -1.75
N CYS A 269 -0.09 -2.81 -0.46
CA CYS A 269 0.45 -3.90 0.35
C CYS A 269 -0.51 -5.11 0.38
N GLU A 270 -0.11 -6.19 1.06
CA GLU A 270 -0.97 -7.37 1.21
C GLU A 270 -2.25 -7.08 2.01
N MET A 271 -2.19 -6.19 3.01
CA MET A 271 -3.35 -5.79 3.81
C MET A 271 -4.46 -5.20 2.93
N GLY A 272 -4.14 -4.15 2.16
CA GLY A 272 -5.09 -3.46 1.30
C GLY A 272 -5.51 -4.25 0.06
N ARG A 273 -4.65 -5.11 -0.50
CA ARG A 273 -4.96 -5.87 -1.72
C ARG A 273 -5.66 -7.19 -1.46
N PHE A 274 -5.24 -7.92 -0.43
CA PHE A 274 -5.63 -9.31 -0.22
C PHE A 274 -6.36 -9.55 1.09
N GLU A 275 -5.90 -8.99 2.21
CA GLU A 275 -6.49 -9.31 3.52
C GLU A 275 -7.92 -8.81 3.66
N LEU A 276 -8.23 -7.64 3.10
CA LEU A 276 -9.60 -7.11 2.97
C LEU A 276 -10.56 -8.09 2.26
N LEU A 277 -10.04 -8.99 1.41
CA LEU A 277 -10.80 -10.04 0.73
C LEU A 277 -10.73 -11.41 1.43
N ALA A 278 -9.68 -11.64 2.20
CA ALA A 278 -9.36 -12.93 2.82
C ALA A 278 -10.11 -13.17 4.13
N ASP A 279 -10.67 -12.13 4.75
CA ASP A 279 -11.42 -12.28 6.00
C ASP A 279 -12.68 -13.15 5.84
N GLY A 280 -12.53 -14.41 6.24
CA GLY A 280 -13.57 -15.42 6.22
C GLY A 280 -14.41 -15.52 7.49
N ARG A 281 -14.22 -14.63 8.48
CA ARG A 281 -15.04 -14.60 9.71
C ARG A 281 -16.51 -14.34 9.36
N GLU A 282 -17.42 -14.96 10.10
CA GLU A 282 -18.86 -14.84 9.87
C GLU A 282 -19.34 -13.40 10.13
N ARG A 283 -20.07 -12.82 9.19
CA ARG A 283 -20.65 -11.47 9.32
C ARG A 283 -21.76 -11.49 10.37
N LEU A 284 -21.69 -10.58 11.34
CA LEU A 284 -22.77 -10.34 12.29
C LEU A 284 -23.91 -9.61 11.57
N ALA A 285 -25.13 -10.16 11.63
CA ALA A 285 -26.28 -9.62 10.92
C ALA A 285 -27.37 -9.04 11.83
N GLU A 286 -27.40 -9.47 13.10
CA GLU A 286 -28.46 -9.09 14.04
C GLU A 286 -27.84 -8.83 15.43
N PRO A 287 -28.36 -7.84 16.19
CA PRO A 287 -27.95 -7.56 17.56
C PRO A 287 -28.21 -8.72 18.52
N GLN A 288 -27.37 -8.87 19.53
CA GLN A 288 -27.48 -9.93 20.53
C GLN A 288 -27.29 -9.40 21.95
N ILE A 289 -28.06 -9.93 22.89
CA ILE A 289 -27.87 -9.74 24.34
C ILE A 289 -27.77 -11.13 24.97
N ASP A 290 -26.72 -11.39 25.75
CA ASP A 290 -26.44 -12.69 26.38
C ASP A 290 -26.50 -13.87 25.38
N GLY A 291 -26.14 -13.60 24.10
CA GLY A 291 -26.19 -14.56 22.99
C GLY A 291 -27.58 -14.83 22.40
N GLU A 292 -28.62 -14.12 22.83
CA GLU A 292 -29.95 -14.16 22.24
C GLU A 292 -30.17 -12.99 21.27
N THR A 293 -30.64 -13.27 20.06
CA THR A 293 -30.96 -12.23 19.06
C THR A 293 -32.11 -11.34 19.52
N VAL A 294 -31.92 -10.04 19.46
CA VAL A 294 -32.91 -9.01 19.84
C VAL A 294 -33.10 -7.97 18.73
N ALA A 295 -34.12 -7.13 18.87
CA ALA A 295 -34.29 -5.98 17.99
C ALA A 295 -33.23 -4.90 18.29
N LEU A 296 -32.85 -4.10 17.29
CA LEU A 296 -31.85 -3.05 17.43
C LEU A 296 -32.23 -2.02 18.52
N GLU A 297 -33.49 -1.58 18.52
CA GLU A 297 -34.03 -0.66 19.53
C GLU A 297 -33.85 -1.18 20.96
N GLU A 298 -34.09 -2.48 21.18
CA GLU A 298 -33.92 -3.13 22.49
C GLU A 298 -32.44 -3.24 22.89
N ALA A 299 -31.54 -3.47 21.92
CA ALA A 299 -30.11 -3.49 22.18
C ALA A 299 -29.56 -2.09 22.53
N ILE A 300 -29.99 -1.05 21.82
CA ILE A 300 -29.62 0.35 22.10
C ILE A 300 -30.09 0.77 23.49
N ASP A 301 -31.36 0.51 23.83
CA ASP A 301 -31.91 0.78 25.16
C ASP A 301 -31.05 0.12 26.25
N ARG A 302 -30.68 -1.15 26.05
CA ARG A 302 -29.85 -1.90 27.00
C ARG A 302 -28.44 -1.34 27.13
N VAL A 303 -27.83 -0.88 26.03
CA VAL A 303 -26.52 -0.21 26.04
C VAL A 303 -26.60 1.09 26.84
N SER A 304 -27.56 1.96 26.55
CA SER A 304 -27.74 3.24 27.26
C SER A 304 -27.97 3.03 28.76
N GLU A 305 -28.82 2.08 29.14
CA GLU A 305 -29.03 1.72 30.56
C GLU A 305 -27.73 1.26 31.22
N THR A 306 -26.94 0.43 30.55
CA THR A 306 -25.67 -0.10 31.07
C THR A 306 -24.64 1.00 31.26
N LEU A 307 -24.50 1.92 30.31
CA LEU A 307 -23.59 3.06 30.40
C LEU A 307 -24.03 4.04 31.50
N ALA A 308 -25.34 4.29 31.65
CA ALA A 308 -25.86 5.21 32.67
C ALA A 308 -25.71 4.67 34.11
N GLU A 309 -25.66 3.36 34.29
CA GLU A 309 -25.46 2.70 35.59
C GLU A 309 -23.98 2.51 35.96
N ALA A 310 -23.07 2.64 35.00
CA ALA A 310 -21.64 2.47 35.20
C ALA A 310 -21.02 3.65 35.97
N ASN A 311 -20.04 3.36 36.83
CA ASN A 311 -19.24 4.39 37.50
C ASN A 311 -17.93 4.67 36.76
N ALA A 312 -17.50 3.77 35.88
CA ALA A 312 -16.32 3.93 35.04
C ALA A 312 -16.51 3.10 33.77
N VAL A 313 -16.28 3.72 32.62
CA VAL A 313 -16.37 3.09 31.30
C VAL A 313 -15.02 3.22 30.61
N ASN A 314 -14.48 2.10 30.12
CA ASN A 314 -13.36 2.12 29.17
C ASN A 314 -13.93 1.89 27.77
N ALA A 315 -13.68 2.83 26.87
CA ALA A 315 -14.05 2.72 25.48
C ALA A 315 -12.81 2.53 24.61
N PHE A 316 -12.95 1.71 23.56
CA PHE A 316 -11.96 1.49 22.53
C PHE A 316 -12.63 1.67 21.18
N ALA A 317 -12.01 2.45 20.28
CA ALA A 317 -12.50 2.60 18.92
C ALA A 317 -11.39 2.30 17.92
N SER A 318 -11.72 1.48 16.93
CA SER A 318 -10.85 1.18 15.80
C SER A 318 -10.46 2.47 15.08
N ASP A 319 -9.17 2.63 14.81
CA ASP A 319 -8.63 3.70 13.96
C ASP A 319 -9.05 3.54 12.48
N ARG A 320 -9.60 2.38 12.09
CA ARG A 320 -10.16 2.15 10.75
C ARG A 320 -11.52 2.82 10.55
N LEU A 321 -12.15 3.30 11.62
CA LEU A 321 -13.44 3.99 11.54
C LEU A 321 -13.27 5.39 10.95
N PRO A 322 -14.21 5.87 10.12
CA PRO A 322 -14.16 7.24 9.61
C PRO A 322 -14.10 8.29 10.73
N SER A 323 -13.39 9.39 10.48
CA SER A 323 -13.15 10.46 11.46
C SER A 323 -14.44 10.99 12.08
N GLU A 324 -15.51 11.11 11.29
CA GLU A 324 -16.79 11.60 11.80
C GLU A 324 -17.52 10.56 12.65
N THR A 325 -17.26 9.26 12.45
CA THR A 325 -17.78 8.19 13.31
C THR A 325 -17.04 8.16 14.65
N LEU A 326 -15.72 8.38 14.63
CA LEU A 326 -14.92 8.54 15.86
C LEU A 326 -15.37 9.78 16.65
N ALA A 327 -15.58 10.91 15.98
CA ALA A 327 -16.10 12.13 16.60
C ALA A 327 -17.50 11.93 17.21
N ALA A 328 -18.41 11.26 16.48
CA ALA A 328 -19.75 10.95 16.99
C ALA A 328 -19.70 10.03 18.23
N LEU A 329 -18.78 9.07 18.26
CA LEU A 329 -18.58 8.19 19.41
C LEU A 329 -18.05 8.97 20.62
N SER A 330 -17.02 9.80 20.42
CA SER A 330 -16.48 10.68 21.45
C SER A 330 -17.57 11.59 22.04
N GLU A 331 -18.39 12.21 21.18
CA GLU A 331 -19.51 13.05 21.63
C GLU A 331 -20.56 12.24 22.40
N ALA A 332 -20.93 11.05 21.92
CA ALA A 332 -21.91 10.19 22.59
C ALA A 332 -21.44 9.72 23.98
N LEU A 333 -20.14 9.42 24.13
CA LEU A 333 -19.55 8.98 25.38
C LEU A 333 -19.34 10.12 26.39
N SER A 334 -19.24 11.37 25.93
CA SER A 334 -19.05 12.55 26.80
C SER A 334 -20.14 12.77 27.87
N ALA A 335 -21.31 12.13 27.70
CA ALA A 335 -22.40 12.15 28.68
C ALA A 335 -22.15 11.21 29.89
N TYR A 336 -21.15 10.34 29.80
CA TYR A 336 -20.82 9.30 30.77
C TYR A 336 -19.41 9.48 31.35
N ASP A 337 -19.09 8.77 32.44
CA ASP A 337 -17.72 8.73 32.99
C ASP A 337 -16.89 7.73 32.19
N ALA A 338 -16.56 8.10 30.95
CA ALA A 338 -15.94 7.25 29.95
C ALA A 338 -14.57 7.77 29.52
N ASN A 339 -13.56 6.90 29.51
CA ASN A 339 -12.25 7.15 28.92
C ASN A 339 -12.20 6.46 27.55
N LEU A 340 -11.75 7.16 26.50
CA LEU A 340 -11.69 6.63 25.13
C LEU A 340 -10.24 6.43 24.69
N GLU A 341 -9.92 5.24 24.20
CA GLU A 341 -8.68 4.92 23.50
C GLU A 341 -8.94 4.74 22.00
N VAL A 342 -8.10 5.38 21.18
CA VAL A 342 -7.99 5.15 19.73
C VAL A 342 -6.53 4.79 19.43
N PRO A 343 -6.25 3.67 18.75
CA PRO A 343 -4.88 3.30 18.39
C PRO A 343 -4.11 4.43 17.72
N GLY A 344 -2.87 4.67 18.16
CA GLY A 344 -1.99 5.72 17.62
C GLY A 344 -2.24 7.15 18.11
N ALA A 345 -3.40 7.45 18.72
CA ALA A 345 -3.76 8.80 19.17
C ALA A 345 -2.80 9.40 20.19
N ASP A 346 -2.39 8.60 21.17
CA ASP A 346 -1.44 9.04 22.20
C ASP A 346 -0.07 9.40 21.62
N ARG A 347 0.40 8.63 20.62
CA ARG A 347 1.67 8.90 19.93
C ARG A 347 1.57 10.23 19.17
N ALA A 348 0.49 10.43 18.41
CA ALA A 348 0.26 11.67 17.67
C ALA A 348 0.18 12.90 18.59
N LYS A 349 -0.47 12.77 19.75
CA LYS A 349 -0.53 13.84 20.77
C LYS A 349 0.86 14.18 21.32
N ARG A 350 1.67 13.16 21.64
CA ARG A 350 3.07 13.37 22.09
C ARG A 350 3.91 14.04 21.02
N GLU A 351 3.76 13.63 19.76
CA GLU A 351 4.43 14.25 18.62
C GLU A 351 4.04 15.73 18.47
N ALA A 352 2.75 16.06 18.54
CA ALA A 352 2.27 17.44 18.51
C ALA A 352 2.83 18.29 19.66
N ASP A 353 2.84 17.75 20.89
CA ASP A 353 3.42 18.43 22.07
C ASP A 353 4.93 18.71 21.88
N VAL A 354 5.67 17.79 21.24
CA VAL A 354 7.09 17.95 20.93
C VAL A 354 7.30 19.04 19.88
N LEU A 355 6.50 19.05 18.81
CA LEU A 355 6.58 20.04 17.75
C LEU A 355 6.26 21.44 18.27
N GLU A 356 5.21 21.61 19.09
CA GLU A 356 4.87 22.90 19.72
C GLU A 356 6.03 23.42 20.60
N ALA A 357 6.68 22.52 21.34
CA ALA A 357 7.84 22.88 22.16
C ALA A 357 9.05 23.31 21.31
N LEU A 358 9.31 22.62 20.19
CA LEU A 358 10.39 22.94 19.27
C LEU A 358 10.15 24.25 18.51
N GLU A 359 8.93 24.50 18.03
CA GLU A 359 8.53 25.76 17.41
C GLU A 359 8.84 26.94 18.35
N ALA A 360 8.46 26.81 19.63
CA ALA A 360 8.67 27.85 20.63
C ALA A 360 10.14 28.10 20.99
N GLU A 361 10.98 27.05 21.01
CA GLU A 361 12.39 27.15 21.41
C GLU A 361 13.31 27.54 20.24
N LEU A 362 13.04 27.03 19.02
CA LEU A 362 13.89 27.20 17.85
C LEU A 362 13.43 28.31 16.88
N ASP A 363 12.21 28.84 17.02
CA ASP A 363 11.62 29.88 16.13
C ASP A 363 11.60 29.42 14.66
N ILE A 364 11.11 28.20 14.42
CA ILE A 364 10.99 27.51 13.12
C ILE A 364 9.52 27.31 12.75
N GLU A 365 9.21 27.10 11.46
CA GLU A 365 7.89 26.58 11.06
C GLU A 365 7.98 25.04 11.00
N THR A 366 7.25 24.34 11.87
CA THR A 366 7.35 22.88 12.02
C THR A 366 6.75 22.10 10.85
N ASP A 367 5.79 22.68 10.13
CA ASP A 367 5.26 22.11 8.88
C ASP A 367 6.38 21.92 7.83
N ASP A 368 7.40 22.79 7.84
CA ASP A 368 8.56 22.66 6.96
C ASP A 368 9.50 21.51 7.36
N LEU A 369 9.26 20.80 8.47
CA LEU A 369 10.07 19.65 8.86
C LEU A 369 9.63 18.37 8.15
N PHE A 370 8.40 18.31 7.67
CA PHE A 370 7.87 17.10 7.07
C PHE A 370 8.21 17.01 5.57
N VAL A 371 8.29 15.78 5.07
CA VAL A 371 8.27 15.53 3.63
C VAL A 371 6.91 15.93 3.05
N GLU A 372 6.86 16.45 1.82
CA GLU A 372 5.59 16.82 1.18
C GLU A 372 4.89 15.59 0.59
N SER A 373 5.67 14.55 0.24
CA SER A 373 5.15 13.29 -0.26
C SER A 373 6.09 12.11 0.04
N LEU A 374 5.56 10.89 0.01
CA LEU A 374 6.38 9.67 0.05
C LEU A 374 7.41 9.58 -1.08
N HIS A 375 7.22 10.26 -2.21
CA HIS A 375 8.20 10.25 -3.31
C HIS A 375 9.46 11.04 -2.96
N ASP A 376 9.35 12.04 -2.08
CA ASP A 376 10.46 12.95 -1.76
C ASP A 376 11.61 12.22 -1.06
N ILE A 377 11.32 11.09 -0.38
CA ILE A 377 12.35 10.29 0.29
C ILE A 377 13.30 9.61 -0.71
N GLU A 378 12.88 9.43 -1.98
CA GLU A 378 13.76 8.90 -3.02
C GLU A 378 14.82 9.90 -3.49
N ASP A 379 14.57 11.19 -3.31
CA ASP A 379 15.47 12.26 -3.76
C ASP A 379 16.54 12.59 -2.69
N SER A 380 16.44 12.01 -1.49
CA SER A 380 17.38 12.21 -0.38
C SER A 380 18.73 11.52 -0.63
N ASP A 381 19.83 12.17 -0.24
CA ASP A 381 21.18 11.59 -0.29
C ASP A 381 21.36 10.51 0.80
N THR A 382 20.66 10.66 1.93
CA THR A 382 20.71 9.71 3.05
C THR A 382 19.35 9.51 3.69
N LEU A 383 19.01 8.25 4.01
CA LEU A 383 17.85 7.88 4.80
C LEU A 383 18.28 7.31 6.15
N VAL A 384 17.66 7.78 7.22
CA VAL A 384 17.83 7.24 8.55
C VAL A 384 16.48 6.70 9.02
N VAL A 385 16.36 5.38 9.07
CA VAL A 385 15.10 4.68 9.37
C VAL A 385 15.12 4.21 10.82
N TYR A 386 14.28 4.81 11.65
CA TYR A 386 13.97 4.34 12.99
C TYR A 386 12.76 3.42 12.92
N ASP A 387 12.85 2.24 13.53
CA ASP A 387 11.86 1.17 13.45
C ASP A 387 11.73 0.59 12.02
N THR A 388 12.40 -0.54 11.79
CA THR A 388 12.32 -1.28 10.52
C THR A 388 11.10 -2.19 10.45
N GLY A 389 10.28 -2.23 11.50
CA GLY A 389 8.95 -2.84 11.53
C GLY A 389 7.98 -2.23 10.51
N ILE A 390 8.33 -1.08 9.90
CA ILE A 390 7.63 -0.51 8.74
C ILE A 390 7.52 -1.50 7.56
N VAL A 391 8.37 -2.52 7.49
CA VAL A 391 8.24 -3.59 6.49
C VAL A 391 6.89 -4.32 6.60
N ASP A 392 6.34 -4.44 7.82
CA ASP A 392 5.04 -5.06 8.08
C ASP A 392 3.93 -4.01 8.23
N SER A 393 4.18 -2.96 9.02
CA SER A 393 3.14 -1.97 9.38
C SER A 393 2.85 -0.99 8.23
N HIS A 394 3.88 -0.61 7.47
CA HIS A 394 3.78 0.37 6.37
C HIS A 394 4.52 -0.13 5.11
N PRO A 395 4.14 -1.29 4.52
CA PRO A 395 4.96 -1.94 3.49
C PRO A 395 5.13 -1.09 2.23
N VAL A 396 4.19 -0.19 1.94
CA VAL A 396 4.31 0.78 0.84
C VAL A 396 5.39 1.82 1.17
N ALA A 397 5.43 2.41 2.36
CA ALA A 397 6.54 3.30 2.76
C ALA A 397 7.89 2.57 2.75
N ALA A 398 7.94 1.34 3.25
CA ALA A 398 9.15 0.51 3.19
C ALA A 398 9.59 0.20 1.75
N SER A 399 8.68 0.22 0.77
CA SER A 399 9.02 0.09 -0.65
C SER A 399 9.80 1.29 -1.17
N TYR A 400 9.41 2.51 -0.78
CA TYR A 400 10.12 3.73 -1.16
C TYR A 400 11.54 3.75 -0.56
N VAL A 401 11.71 3.29 0.68
CA VAL A 401 13.04 3.11 1.29
C VAL A 401 13.90 2.12 0.48
N ARG A 402 13.34 0.97 0.08
CA ARG A 402 14.05 -0.02 -0.75
C ARG A 402 14.43 0.54 -2.12
N ARG A 403 13.54 1.31 -2.74
CA ARG A 403 13.80 1.96 -4.04
C ARG A 403 14.92 2.99 -3.94
N ALA A 404 14.89 3.85 -2.92
CA ALA A 404 15.96 4.80 -2.65
C ALA A 404 17.32 4.08 -2.47
N ALA A 405 17.35 3.00 -1.67
CA ALA A 405 18.54 2.18 -1.48
C ALA A 405 19.08 1.61 -2.82
N ASN A 406 18.19 1.08 -3.66
CA ASN A 406 18.55 0.53 -4.98
C ASN A 406 19.05 1.62 -5.96
N ASP A 407 18.56 2.86 -5.82
CA ASP A 407 18.97 4.03 -6.61
C ASP A 407 20.29 4.66 -6.08
N GLY A 408 20.80 4.18 -4.94
CA GLY A 408 22.12 4.50 -4.40
C GLY A 408 22.14 5.48 -3.23
N THR A 409 20.97 5.80 -2.67
CA THR A 409 20.83 6.54 -1.40
C THR A 409 21.47 5.74 -0.27
N THR A 410 22.21 6.43 0.62
CA THR A 410 22.79 5.76 1.79
C THR A 410 21.70 5.47 2.80
N VAL A 411 21.53 4.23 3.23
CA VAL A 411 20.49 3.84 4.19
C VAL A 411 21.10 3.40 5.52
N VAL A 412 20.68 4.07 6.59
CA VAL A 412 21.01 3.73 7.97
C VAL A 412 19.74 3.25 8.67
N THR A 413 19.78 2.07 9.26
CA THR A 413 18.67 1.51 10.04
C THR A 413 19.00 1.54 11.54
N ILE A 414 18.00 1.90 12.33
CA ILE A 414 18.07 1.97 13.78
C ILE A 414 16.88 1.21 14.34
N ASP A 415 17.15 0.09 15.01
CA ASP A 415 16.12 -0.84 15.47
C ASP A 415 16.50 -1.44 16.84
N ASP A 416 15.53 -1.74 17.69
CA ASP A 416 15.75 -2.41 18.99
C ASP A 416 15.61 -3.95 18.92
N GLY A 417 15.36 -4.47 17.71
CA GLY A 417 15.21 -5.88 17.40
C GLY A 417 15.92 -6.31 16.11
N GLU A 418 15.25 -7.18 15.35
CA GLU A 418 15.75 -7.67 14.07
C GLU A 418 15.58 -6.59 13.00
N ASP A 419 16.69 -6.15 12.39
CA ASP A 419 16.67 -5.23 11.27
C ASP A 419 16.08 -5.91 10.01
N ARG A 420 14.84 -5.56 9.69
CA ARG A 420 14.10 -6.12 8.56
C ARG A 420 14.49 -5.49 7.22
N LEU A 421 15.27 -4.42 7.26
CA LEU A 421 15.84 -3.74 6.10
C LEU A 421 17.35 -3.96 5.97
N GLU A 422 17.94 -4.89 6.74
CA GLU A 422 19.40 -5.16 6.77
C GLU A 422 19.97 -5.41 5.36
N ARG A 423 19.19 -6.07 4.48
CA ARG A 423 19.58 -6.32 3.08
C ARG A 423 19.83 -5.02 2.29
N PHE A 424 19.14 -3.96 2.64
CA PHE A 424 19.13 -2.66 1.96
C PHE A 424 19.92 -1.59 2.72
N ALA A 425 20.23 -1.83 4.00
CA ALA A 425 20.99 -0.91 4.84
C ALA A 425 22.50 -0.97 4.52
N ASP A 426 23.13 0.20 4.43
CA ASP A 426 24.59 0.33 4.45
C ASP A 426 25.13 0.17 5.88
N HIS A 427 24.33 0.61 6.85
CA HIS A 427 24.66 0.56 8.28
C HIS A 427 23.43 0.19 9.11
N SER A 428 23.57 -0.82 9.98
CA SER A 428 22.53 -1.25 10.92
C SER A 428 22.97 -1.00 12.35
N ILE A 429 22.15 -0.31 13.14
CA ILE A 429 22.40 0.03 14.53
C ILE A 429 21.35 -0.66 15.41
N GLU A 430 21.78 -1.60 16.24
CA GLU A 430 20.93 -2.26 17.23
C GLU A 430 20.90 -1.45 18.53
N LEU A 431 19.71 -0.98 18.92
CA LEU A 431 19.47 -0.24 20.14
C LEU A 431 19.46 -1.20 21.34
N THR A 432 20.50 -1.12 22.16
CA THR A 432 20.57 -1.87 23.43
C THR A 432 20.00 -1.09 24.63
N ALA A 433 19.54 0.14 24.39
CA ALA A 433 18.93 1.10 25.33
C ALA A 433 17.91 1.99 24.55
N PRO A 434 17.04 2.78 25.21
CA PRO A 434 16.07 3.65 24.52
C PRO A 434 16.77 4.55 23.49
N ALA A 435 16.16 4.72 22.31
CA ALA A 435 16.73 5.44 21.17
C ALA A 435 17.24 6.84 21.53
N ALA A 436 16.57 7.52 22.45
CA ALA A 436 16.97 8.79 23.02
C ALA A 436 18.41 8.88 23.55
N THR A 437 18.95 7.79 24.10
CA THR A 437 20.36 7.78 24.55
C THR A 437 21.34 7.83 23.37
N VAL A 438 20.92 7.37 22.19
CA VAL A 438 21.72 7.41 20.95
C VAL A 438 21.64 8.78 20.32
N THR A 439 20.48 9.43 20.37
CA THR A 439 20.25 10.72 19.72
C THR A 439 20.78 11.92 20.54
N GLU A 440 20.74 11.88 21.89
CA GLU A 440 21.43 12.84 22.78
C GLU A 440 22.97 12.80 22.57
N GLN A 441 23.51 11.64 22.17
CA GLN A 441 24.94 11.48 21.84
C GLN A 441 25.29 11.89 20.41
N VAL A 442 24.30 12.02 19.53
CA VAL A 442 24.46 12.58 18.17
C VAL A 442 24.44 14.12 18.21
N SER A 443 23.69 14.73 19.13
CA SER A 443 23.62 16.19 19.30
C SER A 443 24.87 16.79 19.97
N ASP A 444 25.47 16.12 20.97
CA ASP A 444 26.73 16.55 21.62
C ASP A 444 27.95 16.58 20.66
N VAL A 445 27.88 15.89 19.52
CA VAL A 445 28.93 15.87 18.47
C VAL A 445 29.03 17.20 17.73
N PHE A 446 27.98 18.03 17.75
CA PHE A 446 27.98 19.33 17.08
C PHE A 446 28.71 20.45 17.87
N GLU A 447 28.91 20.30 19.19
CA GLU A 447 29.50 21.36 20.02
C GLU A 447 30.98 21.18 20.39
N GLU A 448 31.54 19.96 20.47
CA GLU A 448 32.92 19.79 20.97
C GLU A 448 33.84 18.97 20.05
N GLY A 449 34.64 19.71 19.27
CA GLY A 449 35.82 19.16 18.62
C GLY A 449 36.83 18.56 19.61
N THR A 450 37.07 17.27 19.47
CA THR A 450 38.22 16.45 19.93
C THR A 450 38.33 16.05 21.41
N GLU A 451 38.25 14.71 21.59
CA GLU A 451 38.87 13.80 22.58
C GLU A 451 38.06 13.31 23.80
N ALA A 452 37.45 12.13 23.59
CA ALA A 452 37.63 10.84 24.31
C ALA A 452 36.61 10.40 25.39
N LEU A 453 36.03 9.19 25.21
CA LEU A 453 35.64 8.13 26.18
C LEU A 453 35.01 6.95 25.38
N ALA A 454 35.63 5.79 25.17
CA ALA A 454 35.85 4.59 26.01
C ALA A 454 34.64 3.64 26.21
N ASP A 455 34.74 2.45 25.58
CA ASP A 455 33.92 1.22 25.62
C ASP A 455 32.60 1.23 24.81
N ALA A 456 32.76 1.10 23.48
CA ALA A 456 31.84 0.70 22.41
C ALA A 456 30.33 0.49 22.74
N THR A 457 29.50 1.48 22.37
CA THR A 457 28.11 1.42 21.85
C THR A 457 27.69 2.75 21.18
N VAL A 458 28.65 3.62 20.82
CA VAL A 458 28.41 5.04 20.45
C VAL A 458 29.39 5.53 19.38
N GLU A 459 30.60 4.96 19.31
CA GLU A 459 31.61 5.34 18.30
C GLU A 459 31.13 5.10 16.84
N ASP A 460 30.23 4.14 16.59
CA ASP A 460 29.69 3.88 15.25
C ASP A 460 28.58 4.88 14.85
N ALA A 461 27.70 5.27 15.80
CA ALA A 461 26.68 6.29 15.57
C ALA A 461 27.28 7.70 15.34
N VAL A 462 28.42 7.97 15.96
CA VAL A 462 29.18 9.22 15.79
C VAL A 462 29.92 9.29 14.45
N ASP A 463 30.43 8.17 13.91
CA ASP A 463 31.00 8.15 12.56
C ASP A 463 29.92 8.25 11.46
N VAL A 464 28.70 7.74 11.73
CA VAL A 464 27.52 7.92 10.86
C VAL A 464 27.04 9.37 10.87
N SER A 465 26.95 10.03 12.03
CA SER A 465 26.53 11.43 12.12
C SER A 465 27.55 12.42 11.55
N LEU A 466 28.85 12.11 11.63
CA LEU A 466 29.92 12.91 11.02
C LEU A 466 29.94 12.86 9.47
N GLN A 467 29.14 11.99 8.84
CA GLN A 467 28.96 11.92 7.38
C GLN A 467 27.63 12.53 6.89
N LEU A 468 26.68 12.88 7.77
CA LEU A 468 25.39 13.53 7.46
C LEU A 468 25.54 15.04 7.13
N SER A 469 26.51 15.40 6.30
CA SER A 469 26.72 16.80 5.86
C SER A 469 25.85 17.20 4.65
N GLY A 470 24.78 16.44 4.36
CA GLY A 470 23.97 16.53 3.15
C GLY A 470 22.46 16.40 3.41
N ASP A 471 21.69 16.30 2.33
CA ASP A 471 20.22 16.19 2.32
C ASP A 471 19.78 14.83 2.88
N ALA A 472 19.31 14.81 4.13
CA ALA A 472 18.90 13.61 4.82
C ALA A 472 17.40 13.64 5.18
N THR A 473 16.76 12.48 5.06
CA THR A 473 15.39 12.28 5.54
C THR A 473 15.36 11.23 6.64
N PHE A 474 14.75 11.58 7.77
CA PHE A 474 14.50 10.68 8.89
C PHE A 474 13.14 10.01 8.70
N VAL A 475 13.12 8.68 8.65
CA VAL A 475 11.88 7.89 8.61
C VAL A 475 11.61 7.37 10.01
N LEU A 476 10.46 7.75 10.57
CA LEU A 476 10.06 7.39 11.92
C LEU A 476 8.91 6.38 11.84
N GLY A 477 9.18 5.12 12.19
CA GLY A 477 8.15 4.09 12.26
C GLY A 477 7.19 4.26 13.44
N PRO A 478 6.05 3.57 13.41
CA PRO A 478 5.01 3.70 14.43
C PRO A 478 5.43 3.18 15.82
N ALA A 479 6.44 2.31 15.92
CA ALA A 479 6.91 1.82 17.22
C ALA A 479 7.70 2.86 18.02
N VAL A 480 8.11 3.97 17.40
CA VAL A 480 8.74 5.09 18.10
C VAL A 480 7.66 5.89 18.82
N GLU A 481 7.44 5.56 20.09
CA GLU A 481 6.41 6.19 20.94
C GLU A 481 6.99 7.12 22.02
N ASP A 482 8.29 7.04 22.30
CA ASP A 482 8.91 7.77 23.40
C ASP A 482 9.24 9.22 23.04
N THR A 483 8.84 10.13 23.94
CA THR A 483 8.98 11.58 23.74
C THR A 483 10.44 12.02 23.59
N GLU A 484 11.37 11.36 24.29
CA GLU A 484 12.78 11.74 24.30
C GLU A 484 13.40 11.52 22.90
N THR A 485 13.12 10.36 22.29
CA THR A 485 13.55 10.05 20.91
C THR A 485 12.91 10.99 19.89
N MET A 486 11.61 11.30 20.02
CA MET A 486 10.95 12.26 19.13
C MET A 486 11.60 13.65 19.22
N VAL A 487 11.84 14.16 20.45
CA VAL A 487 12.50 15.46 20.66
C VAL A 487 13.84 15.50 19.95
N ASP A 488 14.64 14.44 20.08
CA ASP A 488 15.96 14.45 19.50
C ASP A 488 15.93 14.35 17.98
N ILE A 489 15.03 13.55 17.38
CA ILE A 489 14.94 13.40 15.93
C ILE A 489 14.38 14.67 15.28
N PHE A 490 13.27 15.20 15.79
CA PHE A 490 12.71 16.45 15.27
C PHE A 490 13.65 17.64 15.53
N GLY A 491 14.32 17.67 16.69
CA GLY A 491 15.33 18.68 17.00
C GLY A 491 16.55 18.60 16.08
N LEU A 492 17.02 17.38 15.77
CA LEU A 492 18.10 17.15 14.82
C LEU A 492 17.68 17.60 13.41
N ALA A 493 16.51 17.17 12.94
CA ALA A 493 15.97 17.57 11.64
C ALA A 493 15.89 19.10 11.51
N ALA A 494 15.30 19.76 12.51
CA ALA A 494 15.17 21.22 12.54
C ALA A 494 16.50 21.96 12.55
N THR A 495 17.49 21.48 13.29
CA THR A 495 18.80 22.15 13.40
C THR A 495 19.72 21.90 12.19
N SER A 496 19.41 20.87 11.40
CA SER A 496 20.20 20.47 10.23
C SER A 496 19.53 20.74 8.88
N ASP A 497 18.33 21.33 8.86
CA ASP A 497 17.55 21.62 7.64
C ASP A 497 17.21 20.34 6.85
N ASN A 498 16.86 19.29 7.59
CA ASN A 498 16.53 17.95 7.10
C ASN A 498 15.04 17.64 7.31
N LYS A 499 14.54 16.63 6.61
CA LYS A 499 13.11 16.27 6.58
C LYS A 499 12.79 15.04 7.43
N VAL A 500 11.53 14.92 7.83
CA VAL A 500 11.00 13.78 8.58
C VAL A 500 9.77 13.22 7.88
N LEU A 501 9.74 11.89 7.74
CA LEU A 501 8.55 11.11 7.44
C LEU A 501 8.12 10.40 8.72
N SER A 502 7.09 10.90 9.40
CA SER A 502 6.56 10.29 10.63
C SER A 502 5.35 9.42 10.33
N LEU A 503 5.47 8.10 10.52
CA LEU A 503 4.41 7.14 10.23
C LEU A 503 3.58 6.86 11.49
N GLY A 504 2.31 7.25 11.48
CA GLY A 504 1.35 6.89 12.53
C GLY A 504 0.96 5.41 12.46
N ALA A 505 0.59 4.79 13.59
CA ALA A 505 0.25 3.37 13.65
C ALA A 505 -0.96 2.99 12.77
N GLY A 506 -1.98 3.84 12.78
CA GLY A 506 -3.29 3.60 12.18
C GLY A 506 -3.78 4.74 11.28
N ALA A 507 -4.84 4.48 10.50
CA ALA A 507 -5.41 5.39 9.50
C ALA A 507 -5.99 6.68 10.09
N ASN A 508 -6.36 6.68 11.37
CA ASN A 508 -6.86 7.85 12.08
C ASN A 508 -6.10 8.04 13.40
N SER A 509 -4.76 7.94 13.33
CA SER A 509 -3.92 8.15 14.52
C SER A 509 -3.92 9.59 15.03
N ALA A 510 -4.31 10.59 14.22
CA ALA A 510 -4.22 12.02 14.58
C ALA A 510 -5.56 12.77 14.40
N VAL A 511 -6.68 12.18 14.78
CA VAL A 511 -8.00 12.83 14.60
C VAL A 511 -8.11 14.06 15.50
N ALA A 512 -8.13 15.24 14.87
CA ALA A 512 -8.09 16.55 15.54
C ALA A 512 -9.25 16.82 16.53
N ASP A 513 -10.36 16.07 16.44
CA ASP A 513 -11.61 16.31 17.18
C ASP A 513 -12.00 15.16 18.13
N VAL A 514 -11.10 14.22 18.42
CA VAL A 514 -11.36 13.10 19.34
C VAL A 514 -10.47 13.23 20.57
N GLU A 515 -11.09 13.51 21.73
CA GLU A 515 -10.36 13.48 23.00
C GLU A 515 -10.12 12.01 23.39
N THR A 516 -8.85 11.66 23.59
CA THR A 516 -8.41 10.36 24.07
C THR A 516 -7.83 10.46 25.48
N ASP A 517 -8.05 9.41 26.26
CA ASP A 517 -7.77 9.34 27.69
C ASP A 517 -7.00 8.07 28.06
N ASP A 518 -6.21 8.16 29.14
CA ASP A 518 -5.67 6.98 29.79
C ASP A 518 -6.82 6.12 30.33
N LEU A 519 -6.89 4.85 29.90
CA LEU A 519 -7.90 3.93 30.39
C LEU A 519 -7.68 3.55 31.86
N ASP A 520 -8.78 3.33 32.59
CA ASP A 520 -8.73 2.84 33.95
C ASP A 520 -8.18 1.40 34.01
N GLU A 521 -7.42 1.06 35.07
CA GLU A 521 -6.94 -0.32 35.30
C GLU A 521 -8.08 -1.35 35.32
N ARG A 522 -9.28 -0.92 35.73
CA ARG A 522 -10.54 -1.68 35.71
C ARG A 522 -11.72 -0.73 35.55
N ALA A 523 -12.61 -1.07 34.62
CA ALA A 523 -13.87 -0.36 34.40
C ALA A 523 -15.07 -1.29 34.71
N ASP A 524 -16.21 -0.70 35.05
CA ASP A 524 -17.47 -1.45 35.20
C ASP A 524 -17.92 -1.97 33.82
N VAL A 525 -17.70 -1.16 32.78
CA VAL A 525 -18.12 -1.45 31.40
C VAL A 525 -16.98 -1.23 30.41
N ALA A 526 -16.83 -2.14 29.45
CA ALA A 526 -16.02 -1.93 28.26
C ALA A 526 -16.92 -1.71 27.03
N TYR A 527 -16.82 -0.55 26.37
CA TYR A 527 -17.47 -0.28 25.08
C TYR A 527 -16.44 -0.41 23.96
N LEU A 528 -16.54 -1.45 23.14
CA LEU A 528 -15.51 -1.83 22.17
C LEU A 528 -16.06 -1.68 20.75
N CYS A 529 -15.81 -0.52 20.14
CA CYS A 529 -16.13 -0.21 18.75
C CYS A 529 -15.04 -0.75 17.82
N SER A 530 -14.93 -2.07 17.77
CA SER A 530 -13.87 -2.80 17.07
C SER A 530 -14.06 -2.96 15.56
N ALA A 531 -15.22 -2.53 15.01
CA ALA A 531 -15.43 -2.56 13.56
C ALA A 531 -15.04 -3.93 12.93
N ASP A 532 -14.21 -3.92 11.90
CA ASP A 532 -13.64 -5.08 11.23
C ASP A 532 -12.19 -5.41 11.66
N ASP A 533 -11.76 -4.92 12.84
CA ASP A 533 -10.41 -5.08 13.38
C ASP A 533 -9.90 -6.53 13.38
N ARG A 534 -8.58 -6.62 13.20
CA ARG A 534 -7.77 -7.84 13.11
C ARG A 534 -6.46 -7.60 13.84
N GLY A 535 -5.72 -8.69 14.11
CA GLY A 535 -4.38 -8.60 14.69
C GLY A 535 -4.36 -7.90 16.06
N ASP A 536 -3.40 -6.99 16.22
CA ASP A 536 -3.07 -6.37 17.51
C ASP A 536 -4.22 -5.52 18.08
N ASP A 537 -4.97 -4.80 17.25
CA ASP A 537 -6.11 -3.98 17.71
C ASP A 537 -7.24 -4.84 18.26
N LEU A 538 -7.53 -5.96 17.59
CA LEU A 538 -8.51 -6.93 18.09
C LEU A 538 -8.03 -7.58 19.39
N ASP A 539 -6.74 -7.91 19.49
CA ASP A 539 -6.15 -8.45 20.72
C ASP A 539 -6.18 -7.44 21.88
N ARG A 540 -5.97 -6.15 21.59
CA ARG A 540 -6.14 -5.04 22.54
C ARG A 540 -7.57 -4.94 23.04
N ALA A 541 -8.56 -4.95 22.14
CA ALA A 541 -9.98 -4.94 22.51
C ALA A 541 -10.36 -6.17 23.36
N ILE A 542 -9.88 -7.37 23.02
CA ILE A 542 -10.11 -8.59 23.82
C ILE A 542 -9.50 -8.49 25.22
N LYS A 543 -8.33 -7.87 25.35
CA LYS A 543 -7.70 -7.64 26.67
C LYS A 543 -8.58 -6.73 27.53
N LEU A 544 -9.06 -5.61 26.97
CA LEU A 544 -9.96 -4.69 27.65
C LEU A 544 -11.27 -5.36 28.05
N ALA A 545 -11.85 -6.18 27.17
CA ALA A 545 -13.05 -6.97 27.48
C ALA A 545 -12.88 -7.87 28.72
N ARG A 546 -11.70 -8.45 28.92
CA ARG A 546 -11.42 -9.34 30.08
C ARG A 546 -11.23 -8.58 31.40
N GLU A 547 -11.02 -7.27 31.34
CA GLU A 547 -10.74 -6.40 32.48
C GLU A 547 -11.99 -5.65 32.97
N ALA A 548 -13.13 -5.78 32.26
CA ALA A 548 -14.42 -5.19 32.60
C ALA A 548 -15.44 -6.23 33.13
N ASP A 549 -16.44 -5.73 33.87
CA ASP A 549 -17.54 -6.56 34.41
C ASP A 549 -18.67 -6.78 33.39
N THR A 550 -18.90 -5.82 32.48
CA THR A 550 -19.84 -5.91 31.36
C THR A 550 -19.17 -5.46 30.06
N VAL A 551 -19.39 -6.18 28.97
CA VAL A 551 -18.73 -5.94 27.68
C VAL A 551 -19.77 -5.68 26.59
N ILE A 552 -19.61 -4.54 25.92
CA ILE A 552 -20.39 -4.14 24.75
C ILE A 552 -19.43 -4.18 23.56
N ALA A 553 -19.74 -4.98 22.55
CA ALA A 553 -18.95 -5.07 21.32
C ALA A 553 -19.76 -4.60 20.12
N GLN A 554 -19.30 -3.53 19.48
CA GLN A 554 -19.76 -3.11 18.15
C GLN A 554 -18.74 -3.64 17.12
N ALA A 555 -19.15 -4.65 16.36
CA ALA A 555 -18.25 -5.42 15.52
C ALA A 555 -18.91 -5.85 14.21
N THR A 556 -18.12 -5.94 13.16
CA THR A 556 -18.56 -6.36 11.83
C THR A 556 -18.68 -7.88 11.76
N ARG A 557 -17.75 -8.60 12.40
CA ARG A 557 -17.59 -10.06 12.24
C ARG A 557 -17.42 -10.78 13.57
N ALA A 558 -17.84 -12.04 13.61
CA ALA A 558 -17.69 -12.91 14.76
C ALA A 558 -16.20 -13.14 15.08
N SER A 559 -15.87 -13.00 16.36
CA SER A 559 -14.52 -13.11 16.90
C SER A 559 -14.54 -13.53 18.37
N ALA A 560 -13.35 -13.78 18.93
CA ALA A 560 -13.22 -14.02 20.37
C ALA A 560 -13.72 -12.85 21.23
N LEU A 561 -13.68 -11.61 20.71
CA LEU A 561 -14.28 -10.46 21.36
C LEU A 561 -15.80 -10.60 21.47
N THR A 562 -16.46 -10.93 20.37
CA THR A 562 -17.93 -11.06 20.33
C THR A 562 -18.43 -12.24 21.18
N GLU A 563 -17.59 -13.26 21.39
CA GLU A 563 -17.89 -14.37 22.31
C GLU A 563 -17.79 -13.98 23.80
N LEU A 564 -16.99 -12.96 24.11
CA LEU A 564 -16.84 -12.40 25.46
C LEU A 564 -17.89 -11.33 25.78
N ALA A 565 -18.52 -10.77 24.76
CA ALA A 565 -19.45 -9.66 24.89
C ALA A 565 -20.81 -10.08 25.48
N ASP A 566 -21.32 -9.28 26.42
CA ASP A 566 -22.69 -9.41 26.93
C ASP A 566 -23.70 -8.81 25.95
N ILE A 567 -23.28 -7.77 25.21
CA ILE A 567 -24.07 -7.10 24.17
C ILE A 567 -23.24 -7.01 22.89
N VAL A 568 -23.81 -7.48 21.77
CA VAL A 568 -23.19 -7.40 20.44
C VAL A 568 -24.06 -6.58 19.51
N ILE A 569 -23.46 -5.55 18.92
CA ILE A 569 -24.07 -4.69 17.91
C ILE A 569 -23.35 -4.90 16.57
N PRO A 570 -24.05 -5.26 15.49
CA PRO A 570 -23.46 -5.32 14.16
C PRO A 570 -23.02 -3.93 13.68
N ALA A 571 -21.75 -3.79 13.30
CA ALA A 571 -21.21 -2.59 12.65
C ALA A 571 -21.21 -2.73 11.12
N LEU A 572 -21.02 -1.65 10.35
CA LEU A 572 -20.79 -1.73 8.89
C LEU A 572 -19.47 -2.44 8.56
N ASP A 573 -19.31 -3.00 7.36
CA ASP A 573 -18.01 -3.49 6.86
C ASP A 573 -17.25 -2.35 6.16
N TRP A 574 -15.93 -2.47 5.96
CA TRP A 574 -15.09 -1.40 5.40
C TRP A 574 -15.61 -0.88 4.04
N PHE A 575 -16.12 -1.79 3.20
CA PHE A 575 -16.66 -1.48 1.87
C PHE A 575 -18.10 -0.93 1.89
N GLU A 576 -18.76 -0.93 3.05
CA GLU A 576 -20.12 -0.43 3.25
C GLU A 576 -20.14 0.99 3.85
N ARG A 577 -18.97 1.49 4.29
CA ARG A 577 -18.81 2.78 4.95
C ARG A 577 -18.56 3.92 3.96
N ASP A 578 -18.91 5.12 4.40
CA ASP A 578 -18.52 6.39 3.79
C ASP A 578 -18.01 7.36 4.87
N GLY A 579 -17.14 8.29 4.48
CA GLY A 579 -16.61 9.31 5.37
C GLY A 579 -15.19 9.70 5.00
N THR A 580 -14.39 10.03 6.01
CA THR A 580 -13.03 10.54 5.81
C THR A 580 -12.04 9.83 6.75
N ILE A 581 -10.79 9.67 6.32
CA ILE A 581 -9.65 9.34 7.18
C ILE A 581 -8.56 10.40 7.01
N VAL A 582 -7.73 10.60 8.02
CA VAL A 582 -6.60 11.52 7.98
C VAL A 582 -5.33 10.73 7.72
N ASP A 583 -4.73 10.90 6.55
CA ASP A 583 -3.51 10.17 6.22
C ASP A 583 -2.26 10.74 6.91
N VAL A 584 -1.11 10.14 6.59
CA VAL A 584 0.21 10.48 7.13
C VAL A 584 0.66 11.91 6.79
N ASP A 585 0.15 12.47 5.69
CA ASP A 585 0.43 13.84 5.27
C ASP A 585 -0.52 14.85 5.97
N GLY A 586 -1.41 14.36 6.84
CA GLY A 586 -2.45 15.15 7.50
C GLY A 586 -3.60 15.53 6.56
N GLU A 587 -3.69 14.88 5.39
CA GLU A 587 -4.73 15.16 4.41
C GLU A 587 -5.98 14.31 4.65
N ASP A 588 -7.15 14.94 4.56
CA ASP A 588 -8.44 14.27 4.55
C ASP A 588 -8.61 13.44 3.26
N ARG A 589 -8.62 12.11 3.40
CA ARG A 589 -8.89 11.16 2.31
C ARG A 589 -10.31 10.62 2.41
N ALA A 590 -11.04 10.70 1.31
CA ALA A 590 -12.42 10.20 1.26
C ALA A 590 -12.45 8.67 1.25
N ILE A 591 -13.27 8.10 2.13
CA ILE A 591 -13.76 6.72 2.00
C ILE A 591 -15.08 6.78 1.25
N GLU A 592 -15.08 6.19 0.07
CA GLU A 592 -16.27 6.02 -0.76
C GLU A 592 -16.87 4.63 -0.53
N ARG A 593 -18.19 4.60 -0.40
CA ARG A 593 -18.94 3.36 -0.22
C ARG A 593 -18.97 2.54 -1.51
N VAL A 594 -18.50 1.30 -1.43
CA VAL A 594 -18.37 0.39 -2.58
C VAL A 594 -19.61 -0.50 -2.75
N LEU A 595 -20.21 -1.01 -1.67
CA LEU A 595 -21.45 -1.78 -1.71
C LEU A 595 -22.47 -1.25 -0.70
N ASP A 596 -23.75 -1.42 -1.02
CA ASP A 596 -24.81 -1.14 -0.07
C ASP A 596 -24.77 -2.13 1.12
N PRO A 597 -25.01 -1.67 2.37
CA PRO A 597 -25.03 -2.52 3.55
C PRO A 597 -25.99 -3.70 3.43
N ARG A 598 -25.56 -4.86 3.93
CA ARG A 598 -26.44 -6.04 4.01
C ARG A 598 -27.30 -6.01 5.27
N GLY A 599 -28.60 -5.77 5.13
CA GLY A 599 -29.59 -5.91 6.22
C GLY A 599 -30.15 -4.57 6.71
N GLU A 600 -30.73 -4.57 7.90
CA GLU A 600 -31.18 -3.38 8.64
C GLU A 600 -30.04 -2.90 9.58
N ILE A 601 -28.81 -2.82 9.06
CA ILE A 601 -27.71 -2.17 9.79
C ILE A 601 -27.78 -0.69 9.43
N ASP A 602 -28.49 0.06 10.27
CA ASP A 602 -28.44 1.52 10.23
C ASP A 602 -26.97 1.92 10.44
N SER A 603 -26.53 2.95 9.72
CA SER A 603 -25.11 3.35 9.69
C SER A 603 -24.52 3.48 11.09
N ASP A 604 -23.21 3.20 11.28
CA ASP A 604 -22.55 3.28 12.59
C ASP A 604 -22.87 4.61 13.33
N ARG A 605 -23.14 5.70 12.58
CA ARG A 605 -23.53 7.03 13.09
C ARG A 605 -24.98 7.15 13.57
N GLU A 606 -25.92 6.42 12.97
CA GLU A 606 -27.33 6.43 13.41
C GLU A 606 -27.46 5.81 14.80
N LEU A 607 -26.74 4.71 15.07
CA LEU A 607 -26.66 4.12 16.41
C LEU A 607 -26.07 5.09 17.44
N LEU A 608 -24.98 5.79 17.09
CA LEU A 608 -24.36 6.77 17.98
C LEU A 608 -25.28 7.96 18.24
N ALA A 609 -26.04 8.41 17.23
CA ALA A 609 -27.06 9.44 17.39
C ALA A 609 -28.19 8.99 18.32
N ASP A 610 -28.66 7.74 18.21
CA ASP A 610 -29.68 7.20 19.10
C ASP A 610 -29.18 7.09 20.55
N LEU A 611 -27.90 6.70 20.76
CA LEU A 611 -27.28 6.74 22.08
C LEU A 611 -27.27 8.14 22.69
N GLN A 612 -27.02 9.18 21.88
CA GLN A 612 -27.11 10.58 22.32
C GLN A 612 -28.55 10.99 22.67
N GLU A 613 -29.54 10.58 21.86
CA GLU A 613 -30.94 10.91 22.12
C GLU A 613 -31.47 10.27 23.42
N VAL A 614 -31.05 9.04 23.75
CA VAL A 614 -31.45 8.36 24.98
C VAL A 614 -30.74 8.94 26.21
N ALA A 615 -29.52 9.47 26.05
CA ALA A 615 -28.76 10.09 27.13
C ALA A 615 -29.30 11.49 27.54
N ALA A 616 -29.93 12.21 26.62
CA ALA A 616 -30.45 13.58 26.79
C ALA A 616 -31.81 13.65 27.50
#